data_AF-A0A9Q9CPQ0-F1
#
_entry.id   AF-A0A9Q9CPQ0-F1
#
_cell.length_a   1.000
_cell.length_b   1.000
_cell.length_c   1.000
_cell.angle_alpha   90.00
_cell.angle_beta   90.00
_cell.angle_gamma   90.00
#
_symmetry.space_group_name_H-M   'P 1'
#
loop_
_entity.id
_entity.type
_entity.pdbx_description
1 polymer ?
#
loop_
_entity_poly.entity_id
_entity_poly.type
_entity_poly.pdbx_seq_one_letter_code
_entity_poly.pdbx_strand_id
1 'polypeptide(L)'
;MIYKLFNYLKSVSVEGEHGIEYLRHNSPYFESEHVCIEVKEVSHNEIQVQVIRTVYPLYKVRLEFLNPMENVKAQLDSTGESTPFCEEAKHNQCYTCSDWGVYALGIEKDYGNDASFLVSPHYIKVEIPLNDSNDSCYRLLFEKYLTIHPNQEIVSRFNQLLGYSIAN
;
A
#
# COMPACT_ATOMS: atom_id res chain seq x y z
N MET A 1 -3.94 17.93 -7.44
CA MET A 1 -4.83 17.62 -6.29
C MET A 1 -5.04 16.12 -6.34
N ILE A 2 -4.48 15.35 -5.41
CA ILE A 2 -4.70 13.89 -5.42
C ILE A 2 -6.05 13.66 -4.79
N TYR A 3 -6.97 13.18 -5.61
CA TYR A 3 -8.21 12.62 -5.10
C TYR A 3 -7.84 11.36 -4.31
N LYS A 4 -8.56 11.09 -3.24
CA LYS A 4 -8.37 9.98 -2.29
C LYS A 4 -7.78 8.72 -2.94
N LEU A 5 -6.67 8.17 -2.44
CA LEU A 5 -5.99 7.01 -3.05
C LEU A 5 -6.96 5.85 -3.33
N PHE A 6 -7.93 5.64 -2.45
CA PHE A 6 -8.96 4.61 -2.59
C PHE A 6 -9.74 4.69 -3.91
N ASN A 7 -9.95 5.88 -4.48
CA ASN A 7 -10.64 6.05 -5.77
C ASN A 7 -9.85 5.46 -6.94
N TYR A 8 -8.57 5.19 -6.75
CA TYR A 8 -7.70 4.58 -7.76
C TYR A 8 -7.56 3.07 -7.56
N LEU A 9 -8.21 2.46 -6.55
CA LEU A 9 -8.20 1.02 -6.33
C LEU A 9 -8.84 0.32 -7.53
N LYS A 10 -8.03 -0.46 -8.23
CA LYS A 10 -8.40 -1.13 -9.48
C LYS A 10 -8.77 -2.59 -9.25
N SER A 11 -8.02 -3.29 -8.40
CA SER A 11 -8.31 -4.69 -8.08
C SER A 11 -7.82 -5.10 -6.70
N VAL A 12 -8.49 -6.10 -6.15
CA VAL A 12 -8.12 -6.80 -4.92
C VAL A 12 -8.00 -8.27 -5.26
N SER A 13 -6.90 -8.89 -4.84
CA SER A 13 -6.69 -10.33 -4.96
C SER A 13 -6.07 -10.88 -3.69
N VAL A 14 -6.18 -12.18 -3.50
CA VAL A 14 -5.58 -12.90 -2.38
C VAL A 14 -4.71 -14.02 -2.89
N GLU A 15 -3.70 -14.38 -2.12
CA GLU A 15 -2.87 -15.54 -2.36
C GLU A 15 -3.00 -16.48 -1.16
N GLY A 16 -3.35 -17.73 -1.41
CA GLY A 16 -3.43 -18.80 -0.42
C GLY A 16 -2.88 -20.11 -0.98
N GLU A 17 -3.25 -21.23 -0.37
CA GLU A 17 -2.79 -22.58 -0.77
C GLU A 17 -3.09 -22.93 -2.24
N HIS A 18 -4.17 -22.39 -2.78
CA HIS A 18 -4.63 -22.67 -4.15
C HIS A 18 -4.13 -21.66 -5.19
N GLY A 19 -3.19 -20.79 -4.81
CA GLY A 19 -2.66 -19.73 -5.67
C GLY A 19 -3.41 -18.41 -5.51
N ILE A 20 -3.44 -17.63 -6.59
CA ILE A 20 -3.95 -16.25 -6.59
C ILE A 20 -5.42 -16.24 -7.04
N GLU A 21 -6.30 -15.70 -6.20
CA GLU A 21 -7.72 -15.51 -6.51
C GLU A 21 -8.04 -14.00 -6.61
N TYR A 22 -8.63 -13.60 -7.74
CA TYR A 22 -9.08 -12.22 -7.95
C TYR A 22 -10.52 -12.06 -7.46
N LEU A 23 -10.73 -11.08 -6.58
CA LEU A 23 -12.02 -10.88 -5.93
C LEU A 23 -12.91 -9.94 -6.76
N ARG A 24 -14.20 -10.23 -6.79
CA ARG A 24 -15.20 -9.37 -7.45
C ARG A 24 -15.64 -8.30 -6.47
N HIS A 25 -15.78 -7.07 -6.95
CA HIS A 25 -16.25 -5.96 -6.14
C HIS A 25 -17.78 -5.98 -6.03
N ASN A 26 -18.27 -6.29 -4.83
CA ASN A 26 -19.67 -6.24 -4.43
C ASN A 26 -19.77 -5.34 -3.19
N SER A 27 -19.89 -4.03 -3.42
CA SER A 27 -19.83 -3.00 -2.36
C SER A 27 -20.65 -3.37 -1.12
N PRO A 28 -20.06 -3.30 0.10
CA PRO A 28 -18.74 -2.75 0.43
C PRO A 28 -17.57 -3.73 0.34
N TYR A 29 -17.80 -4.95 -0.17
CA TYR A 29 -16.85 -6.05 -0.11
C TYR A 29 -16.18 -6.36 -1.45
N PHE A 30 -15.01 -6.99 -1.35
CA PHE A 30 -14.36 -7.71 -2.42
C PHE A 30 -14.44 -9.19 -2.08
N GLU A 31 -15.12 -9.98 -2.91
CA GLU A 31 -15.46 -11.35 -2.55
C GLU A 31 -15.43 -12.34 -3.71
N SER A 32 -15.34 -13.60 -3.29
CA SER A 32 -15.55 -14.79 -4.08
C SER A 32 -16.36 -15.82 -3.27
N GLU A 33 -16.50 -17.04 -3.79
CA GLU A 33 -17.14 -18.13 -3.07
C GLU A 33 -16.39 -18.49 -1.76
N HIS A 34 -15.08 -18.24 -1.70
CA HIS A 34 -14.23 -18.69 -0.62
C HIS A 34 -13.78 -17.58 0.33
N VAL A 35 -13.64 -16.36 -0.18
CA VAL A 35 -13.01 -15.25 0.53
C VAL A 35 -13.87 -14.00 0.46
N CYS A 36 -13.93 -13.24 1.54
CA CYS A 36 -14.57 -11.94 1.62
C CYS A 36 -13.64 -10.98 2.37
N ILE A 37 -13.28 -9.87 1.72
CA ILE A 37 -12.44 -8.81 2.27
C ILE A 37 -13.21 -7.49 2.20
N GLU A 38 -13.19 -6.73 3.28
CA GLU A 38 -13.62 -5.34 3.29
C GLU A 38 -12.39 -4.44 3.06
N VAL A 39 -12.46 -3.56 2.06
CA VAL A 39 -11.46 -2.51 1.84
C VAL A 39 -12.19 -1.18 1.79
N LYS A 40 -11.90 -0.29 2.74
CA LYS A 40 -12.59 1.00 2.84
C LYS A 40 -11.66 2.11 3.31
N GLU A 41 -11.94 3.33 2.85
CA GLU A 41 -11.33 4.53 3.40
C GLU A 41 -12.00 4.89 4.74
N VAL A 42 -11.24 4.98 5.82
CA VAL A 42 -11.73 5.31 7.17
C VAL A 42 -11.43 6.75 7.60
N SER A 43 -10.38 7.33 7.02
CA SER A 43 -10.01 8.75 7.12
C SER A 43 -9.36 9.16 5.81
N HIS A 44 -9.11 10.45 5.59
CA HIS A 44 -8.53 10.93 4.33
C HIS A 44 -7.21 10.20 4.02
N ASN A 45 -7.21 9.41 2.93
CA ASN A 45 -6.07 8.56 2.52
C ASN A 45 -5.63 7.49 3.53
N GLU A 46 -6.48 7.16 4.50
CA GLU A 46 -6.30 6.03 5.41
C GLU A 46 -7.26 4.91 4.97
N ILE A 47 -6.70 3.80 4.53
CA ILE A 47 -7.42 2.66 3.99
C ILE A 47 -7.30 1.50 4.99
N GLN A 48 -8.44 0.99 5.43
CA GLN A 48 -8.55 -0.23 6.22
C GLN A 48 -8.76 -1.43 5.29
N VAL A 49 -8.03 -2.51 5.54
CA VAL A 49 -8.15 -3.79 4.85
C VAL A 49 -8.46 -4.86 5.90
N GLN A 50 -9.65 -5.45 5.84
CA GLN A 50 -10.09 -6.44 6.82
C GLN A 50 -10.53 -7.73 6.13
N VAL A 51 -10.02 -8.86 6.61
CA VAL A 51 -10.55 -10.17 6.22
C VAL A 51 -11.86 -10.40 6.99
N ILE A 52 -12.97 -10.56 6.28
CA ILE A 52 -14.30 -10.77 6.87
C ILE A 52 -14.61 -12.27 6.98
N ARG A 53 -14.25 -13.02 5.93
CA ARG A 53 -14.46 -14.47 5.87
C ARG A 53 -13.41 -15.10 4.97
N THR A 54 -12.92 -16.26 5.38
CA THR A 54 -12.16 -17.16 4.50
C THR A 54 -12.51 -18.61 4.79
N VAL A 55 -12.55 -19.45 3.76
CA VAL A 55 -12.77 -20.91 3.87
C VAL A 55 -11.44 -21.67 3.99
N TYR A 56 -10.33 -21.05 3.58
CA TYR A 56 -8.98 -21.65 3.61
C TYR A 56 -7.93 -20.63 4.10
N PRO A 57 -6.73 -21.09 4.53
CA PRO A 57 -5.66 -20.19 4.95
C PRO A 57 -5.21 -19.27 3.81
N LEU A 58 -5.07 -17.98 4.12
CA LEU A 58 -4.56 -16.97 3.20
C LEU A 58 -3.16 -16.55 3.63
N TYR A 59 -2.27 -16.36 2.66
CA TYR A 59 -0.91 -15.91 2.89
C TYR A 59 -0.74 -14.42 2.66
N LYS A 60 -1.44 -13.84 1.66
CA LYS A 60 -1.33 -12.42 1.32
C LYS A 60 -2.63 -11.84 0.77
N VAL A 61 -2.84 -10.55 1.04
CA VAL A 61 -3.76 -9.68 0.28
C VAL A 61 -2.94 -8.80 -0.65
N ARG A 62 -3.39 -8.64 -1.89
CA ARG A 62 -2.77 -7.79 -2.89
C ARG A 62 -3.76 -6.74 -3.35
N LEU A 63 -3.37 -5.47 -3.21
CA LEU A 63 -4.12 -4.32 -3.70
C LEU A 63 -3.37 -3.72 -4.89
N GLU A 64 -4.07 -3.50 -5.99
CA GLU A 64 -3.54 -2.77 -7.14
C GLU A 64 -4.32 -1.47 -7.33
N PHE A 65 -3.60 -0.36 -7.31
CA PHE A 65 -4.13 0.97 -7.59
C PHE A 65 -3.57 1.47 -8.92
N LEU A 66 -4.36 2.24 -9.67
CA LEU A 66 -3.79 3.12 -10.69
C LEU A 66 -2.92 4.17 -9.99
N ASN A 67 -1.75 4.49 -10.55
CA ASN A 67 -0.87 5.47 -9.91
C ASN A 67 -1.43 6.90 -10.10
N PRO A 68 -1.84 7.62 -9.03
CA PRO A 68 -2.33 8.99 -9.14
C PRO A 68 -1.19 10.03 -9.13
N MET A 69 0.06 9.61 -8.97
CA MET A 69 1.22 10.49 -8.84
C MET A 69 1.67 10.99 -10.21
N GLU A 70 1.57 12.30 -10.42
CA GLU A 70 2.05 12.94 -11.64
C GLU A 70 3.56 13.21 -11.56
N ASN A 71 4.24 13.05 -12.71
CA ASN A 71 5.68 13.31 -12.89
C ASN A 71 6.54 12.64 -11.82
N VAL A 72 6.31 11.34 -11.60
CA VAL A 72 7.16 10.52 -10.74
C VAL A 72 8.58 10.58 -11.28
N LYS A 73 9.52 11.00 -10.43
CA LYS A 73 10.94 10.98 -10.76
C LYS A 73 11.37 9.53 -10.79
N ALA A 74 11.96 9.10 -11.88
CA ALA A 74 12.40 7.73 -12.08
C ALA A 74 13.86 7.69 -12.55
N GLN A 75 14.54 6.61 -12.23
CA GLN A 75 15.81 6.23 -12.83
C GLN A 75 15.54 5.19 -13.91
N LEU A 76 16.22 5.33 -15.05
CA LEU A 76 16.25 4.28 -16.07
C LEU A 76 17.32 3.28 -15.66
N ASP A 77 16.97 2.00 -15.62
CA ASP A 77 17.94 0.94 -15.44
C ASP A 77 18.69 0.63 -16.75
N SER A 78 19.65 -0.29 -16.69
CA SER A 78 20.45 -0.71 -17.84
C SER A 78 19.65 -1.44 -18.93
N THR A 79 18.40 -1.83 -18.65
CA THR A 79 17.47 -2.46 -19.60
C THR A 79 16.50 -1.46 -20.23
N GLY A 80 16.54 -0.20 -19.77
CA GLY A 80 15.66 0.87 -20.23
C GLY A 80 14.32 0.91 -19.50
N GLU A 81 14.14 0.11 -18.44
CA GLU A 81 12.96 0.17 -17.60
C GLU A 81 13.08 1.31 -16.58
N SER A 82 12.00 2.07 -16.42
CA SER A 82 11.94 3.20 -15.49
C SER A 82 11.51 2.72 -14.11
N THR A 83 12.39 2.84 -13.12
CA THR A 83 12.09 2.57 -11.71
C THR A 83 11.96 3.88 -10.95
N PRO A 84 10.87 4.14 -10.19
CA PRO A 84 10.76 5.37 -9.42
C PRO A 84 11.93 5.56 -8.46
N PHE A 85 12.38 6.80 -8.33
CA PHE A 85 13.37 7.16 -7.32
C PHE A 85 12.74 6.98 -5.94
N CYS A 86 13.19 5.94 -5.23
CA CYS A 86 12.79 5.63 -3.87
C CYS A 86 13.98 5.92 -2.96
N GLU A 87 13.88 6.97 -2.14
CA GLU A 87 15.02 7.40 -1.32
C GLU A 87 15.38 6.38 -0.24
N GLU A 88 14.39 5.68 0.30
CA GLU A 88 14.57 4.61 1.28
C GLU A 88 13.37 3.65 1.19
N ALA A 89 13.46 2.60 0.37
CA ALA A 89 12.51 1.50 0.48
C ALA A 89 12.83 0.74 1.78
N LYS A 90 12.11 1.08 2.86
CA LYS A 90 12.13 0.30 4.10
C LYS A 90 11.01 -0.73 4.02
N HIS A 91 11.24 -1.90 4.60
CA HIS A 91 10.15 -2.85 4.79
C HIS A 91 8.95 -2.14 5.45
N ASN A 92 7.73 -2.30 4.91
CA ASN A 92 6.49 -1.61 5.30
C ASN A 92 6.27 -0.16 4.85
N GLN A 93 7.25 0.51 4.23
CA GLN A 93 7.15 1.93 3.84
C GLN A 93 7.81 2.20 2.50
N CYS A 94 7.21 3.06 1.69
CA CYS A 94 7.77 3.48 0.41
C CYS A 94 7.63 4.99 0.26
N TYR A 95 8.72 5.65 -0.17
CA TYR A 95 8.77 7.09 -0.42
C TYR A 95 9.07 7.33 -1.89
N THR A 96 8.12 7.93 -2.61
CA THR A 96 8.26 8.21 -4.05
C THR A 96 8.37 9.72 -4.28
N CYS A 97 9.42 10.15 -4.98
CA CYS A 97 9.60 11.56 -5.33
C CYS A 97 8.91 11.90 -6.66
N SER A 98 8.29 13.08 -6.71
CA SER A 98 7.71 13.66 -7.93
C SER A 98 8.03 15.15 -8.00
N ASP A 99 7.84 15.78 -9.15
CA ASP A 99 8.01 17.24 -9.30
C ASP A 99 7.12 18.04 -8.34
N TRP A 100 6.04 17.43 -7.87
CA TRP A 100 5.01 18.07 -7.05
C TRP A 100 5.13 17.78 -5.55
N GLY A 101 6.07 16.94 -5.12
CA GLY A 101 6.17 16.50 -3.72
C GLY A 101 6.88 15.16 -3.51
N VAL A 102 6.98 14.78 -2.24
CA VAL A 102 7.34 13.44 -1.80
C VAL A 102 6.07 12.74 -1.36
N TYR A 103 5.84 11.54 -1.86
CA TYR A 103 4.68 10.72 -1.58
C TYR A 103 5.10 9.57 -0.69
N ALA A 104 4.39 9.35 0.42
CA ALA A 104 4.70 8.31 1.37
C ALA A 104 3.54 7.31 1.41
N LEU A 105 3.88 6.03 1.28
CA LEU A 105 2.96 4.90 1.42
C LEU A 105 3.47 4.00 2.52
N GLY A 106 2.59 3.47 3.37
CA GLY A 106 3.04 2.50 4.36
C GLY A 106 1.93 1.85 5.15
N ILE A 107 2.27 0.72 5.77
CA ILE A 107 1.39 -0.05 6.63
C ILE A 107 1.81 0.15 8.09
N GLU A 108 0.85 0.17 9.01
CA GLU A 108 1.13 0.31 10.45
C GLU A 108 1.97 -0.88 10.99
N LYS A 109 2.77 -0.62 12.02
CA LYS A 109 3.83 -1.54 12.50
C LYS A 109 3.35 -2.88 13.08
N ASP A 110 2.11 -2.96 13.53
CA ASP A 110 1.66 -4.00 14.46
C ASP A 110 1.32 -5.36 13.82
N TYR A 111 1.66 -5.56 12.54
CA TYR A 111 1.27 -6.75 11.80
C TYR A 111 2.35 -7.83 11.61
N GLY A 112 3.52 -7.68 12.24
CA GLY A 112 4.54 -8.73 12.38
C GLY A 112 5.34 -9.07 11.12
N ASN A 113 4.70 -9.29 9.97
CA ASN A 113 5.33 -9.55 8.69
C ASN A 113 5.38 -8.29 7.83
N ASP A 114 6.44 -8.18 7.02
CA ASP A 114 6.69 -6.98 6.22
C ASP A 114 5.83 -6.94 4.95
N ALA A 115 5.02 -5.88 4.82
CA ALA A 115 4.33 -5.54 3.59
C ALA A 115 5.32 -5.03 2.53
N SER A 116 5.02 -5.34 1.27
CA SER A 116 5.80 -4.90 0.12
C SER A 116 5.04 -3.88 -0.72
N PHE A 117 5.76 -2.91 -1.24
CA PHE A 117 5.24 -1.85 -2.10
C PHE A 117 6.01 -1.83 -3.41
N LEU A 118 5.30 -1.95 -4.52
CA LEU A 118 5.85 -1.72 -5.86
C LEU A 118 5.15 -0.52 -6.47
N VAL A 119 5.90 0.55 -6.69
CA VAL A 119 5.43 1.75 -7.36
C VAL A 119 6.01 1.76 -8.77
N SER A 120 5.15 1.92 -9.77
CA SER A 120 5.53 2.14 -11.16
C SER A 120 4.85 3.42 -11.67
N PRO A 121 5.21 3.95 -12.85
CA PRO A 121 4.51 5.10 -13.43
C PRO A 121 3.01 4.89 -13.65
N HIS A 122 2.52 3.64 -13.73
CA HIS A 122 1.13 3.34 -14.10
C HIS A 122 0.30 2.78 -12.95
N TYR A 123 0.92 2.08 -12.01
CA TYR A 123 0.23 1.43 -10.92
C TYR A 123 1.05 1.44 -9.62
N ILE A 124 0.35 1.28 -8.51
CA ILE A 124 0.90 0.99 -7.20
C ILE A 124 0.36 -0.38 -6.79
N LYS A 125 1.26 -1.30 -6.44
CA LYS A 125 0.90 -2.61 -5.90
C LYS A 125 1.33 -2.68 -4.45
N VAL A 126 0.41 -3.08 -3.58
CA VAL A 126 0.65 -3.32 -2.16
C VAL A 126 0.41 -4.79 -1.90
N GLU A 127 1.40 -5.49 -1.35
CA GLU A 127 1.23 -6.87 -0.88
C GLU A 127 1.32 -6.89 0.64
N ILE A 128 0.23 -7.29 1.27
CA ILE A 128 0.07 -7.35 2.71
C ILE A 128 0.13 -8.82 3.12
N PRO A 129 1.18 -9.27 3.82
CA PRO A 129 1.21 -10.63 4.36
C PRO A 129 0.10 -10.77 5.41
N LEU A 130 -0.60 -11.90 5.36
CA LEU A 130 -1.61 -12.26 6.34
C LEU A 130 -0.97 -13.17 7.38
N ASN A 131 -1.14 -12.83 8.65
CA ASN A 131 -0.82 -13.72 9.75
C ASN A 131 -1.93 -14.77 9.91
N ASP A 132 -1.63 -15.89 10.57
CA ASP A 132 -2.56 -17.02 10.79
C ASP A 132 -3.88 -16.64 11.51
N SER A 133 -4.03 -15.40 11.99
CA SER A 133 -5.29 -14.91 12.55
C SER A 133 -6.25 -14.42 11.47
N ASN A 134 -7.42 -15.07 11.39
CA ASN A 134 -8.52 -14.69 10.50
C ASN A 134 -9.13 -13.30 10.78
N ASP A 135 -8.81 -12.67 11.92
CA ASP A 135 -9.31 -11.34 12.31
C ASP A 135 -8.35 -10.20 11.93
N SER A 136 -7.47 -10.42 10.95
CA SER A 136 -6.47 -9.44 10.59
C SER A 136 -7.10 -8.19 9.96
N CYS A 137 -6.83 -7.04 10.56
CA CYS A 137 -7.30 -5.73 10.12
C CYS A 137 -6.09 -4.80 9.94
N TYR A 138 -5.74 -4.47 8.71
CA TYR A 138 -4.56 -3.68 8.38
C TYR A 138 -4.91 -2.23 8.08
N ARG A 139 -4.05 -1.30 8.50
CA ARG A 139 -4.14 0.12 8.16
C ARG A 139 -3.04 0.52 7.18
N LEU A 140 -3.45 0.95 5.98
CA LEU A 140 -2.61 1.55 4.95
C LEU A 140 -2.77 3.08 4.97
N LEU A 141 -1.65 3.80 5.02
CA LEU A 141 -1.61 5.27 4.91
C LEU A 141 -0.96 5.71 3.60
N PHE A 142 -1.50 6.78 3.02
CA PHE A 142 -0.95 7.47 1.86
C PHE A 142 -0.89 8.98 2.10
N GLU A 143 0.31 9.56 2.09
CA GLU A 143 0.53 10.97 2.39
C GLU A 143 1.31 11.66 1.28
N LYS A 144 1.06 12.97 1.12
CA LYS A 144 1.85 13.82 0.23
C LYS A 144 2.45 14.98 1.01
N TYR A 145 3.77 15.10 0.92
CA TYR A 145 4.55 16.18 1.49
C TYR A 145 5.09 17.10 0.38
N LEU A 146 5.15 18.41 0.66
CA LEU A 146 5.74 19.37 -0.26
C LEU A 146 7.27 19.27 -0.23
N THR A 147 7.91 19.53 -1.38
CA THR A 147 9.37 19.46 -1.58
C THR A 147 10.18 20.50 -0.78
N ILE A 148 9.52 21.42 -0.08
CA ILE A 148 10.17 22.41 0.78
C ILE A 148 10.64 21.84 2.13
N HIS A 149 10.19 20.64 2.50
CA HIS A 149 10.60 19.99 3.74
C HIS A 149 11.84 19.10 3.55
N PRO A 150 12.76 19.05 4.53
CA PRO A 150 13.86 18.10 4.49
C PRO A 150 13.33 16.66 4.54
N ASN A 151 13.85 15.79 3.66
CA ASN A 151 13.37 14.41 3.51
C ASN A 151 13.41 13.62 4.83
N GLN A 152 14.42 13.85 5.67
CA GLN A 152 14.52 13.22 7.00
C GLN A 152 13.34 13.58 7.92
N GLU A 153 12.83 14.80 7.86
CA GLU A 153 11.66 15.21 8.64
C GLU A 153 10.39 14.53 8.13
N ILE A 154 10.24 14.38 6.80
CA ILE A 154 9.13 13.66 6.18
C ILE A 154 9.12 12.20 6.62
N VAL A 155 10.26 11.52 6.50
CA VAL A 155 10.43 10.12 6.93
C VAL A 155 10.10 9.96 8.42
N SER A 156 10.64 10.84 9.26
CA SER A 156 10.38 10.85 10.71
C SER A 156 8.89 11.01 11.04
N ARG A 157 8.22 12.01 10.45
CA ARG A 157 6.79 12.25 10.66
C ARG A 157 5.92 11.10 10.16
N PHE A 158 6.20 10.55 8.99
CA PHE A 158 5.42 9.44 8.43
C PHE A 158 5.60 8.16 9.25
N ASN A 159 6.82 7.88 9.71
CA ASN A 159 7.10 6.75 10.60
C ASN A 159 6.35 6.87 11.92
N GLN A 160 6.26 8.07 12.51
CA GLN A 160 5.45 8.32 13.70
C GLN A 160 3.96 8.01 13.46
N LEU A 161 3.40 8.44 12.32
CA LEU A 161 2.00 8.13 11.96
C LEU A 161 1.74 6.63 11.81
N LEU A 162 2.74 5.87 11.38
CA LEU A 162 2.66 4.42 11.24
C LEU A 162 3.00 3.64 12.54
N GLY A 163 3.28 4.33 13.64
CA GLY A 163 3.67 3.71 14.92
C GLY A 163 5.12 3.18 14.97
N TYR A 164 5.96 3.57 14.01
CA TYR A 164 7.39 3.26 14.03
C TYR A 164 8.13 4.29 14.90
N SER A 165 8.76 3.80 15.97
CA SER A 165 9.67 4.60 16.78
C SER A 165 10.86 5.07 15.94
N ILE A 166 11.14 6.37 15.95
CA ILE A 166 12.38 6.91 15.37
C ILE A 166 13.52 6.43 16.26
N ALA A 167 14.45 5.65 15.72
CA ALA A 167 15.72 5.42 16.41
C ALA A 167 16.45 6.78 16.46
N ASN A 168 16.65 7.28 17.68
CA ASN A 168 17.46 8.48 17.95
C ASN A 168 18.92 8.25 17.56
#